data_AF-A0A921B955-F1
#
_entry.id   AF-A0A921B955-F1
#
_cell.length_a   1.000
_cell.length_b   1.000
_cell.length_c   1.000
_cell.angle_alpha   90.00
_cell.angle_beta   90.00
_cell.angle_gamma   90.00
#
_symmetry.space_group_name_H-M   'P 1'
#
loop_
_entity.id
_entity.type
_entity.pdbx_description
1 polymer ?
#
loop_
_entity_poly.entity_id
_entity_poly.type
_entity_poly.pdbx_seq_one_letter_code
_entity_poly.pdbx_strand_id
1 'polypeptide(L)'
;MLVPGSHTWGKDRKPKDEEVLSAEMPAGSVLYWLGGTLHGAGANVSNDWRYGVILSYSLGWLRQEENQYLDVTSEDVKKLPKDLAELIGYRAYGGLGFSINPEHFFLQED
;
A
#
# COMPACT_ATOMS: atom_id res chain seq x y z
N MET A 1 5.45 6.40 14.41
CA MET A 1 5.24 7.83 14.73
C MET A 1 4.51 8.47 13.58
N LEU A 2 3.55 9.34 13.89
CA LEU A 2 2.69 10.04 12.94
C LEU A 2 2.57 11.49 13.37
N VAL A 3 2.31 12.36 12.41
CA VAL A 3 1.94 13.75 12.67
C VAL A 3 0.56 13.99 12.09
N PRO A 4 -0.53 13.85 12.88
CA PRO A 4 -1.90 14.00 12.38
C PRO A 4 -2.11 15.35 11.69
N GLY A 5 -2.84 15.35 10.57
CA GLY A 5 -3.13 16.57 9.80
C GLY A 5 -1.99 17.08 8.90
N SER A 6 -0.78 16.54 9.03
CA SER A 6 0.41 17.02 8.29
C SER A 6 0.34 16.87 6.76
N HIS A 7 -0.54 16.01 6.25
CA HIS A 7 -0.80 15.87 4.82
C HIS A 7 -1.37 17.13 4.15
N THR A 8 -1.81 18.13 4.93
CA THR A 8 -2.30 19.43 4.43
C THR A 8 -1.27 20.55 4.55
N TRP A 9 -0.09 20.27 5.11
CA TRP A 9 0.91 21.29 5.37
C TRP A 9 1.69 21.70 4.12
N GLY A 10 2.18 22.93 4.11
CA GLY A 10 3.17 23.36 3.14
C GLY A 10 4.50 22.61 3.33
N LYS A 11 5.21 22.39 2.21
CA LYS A 11 6.48 21.64 2.11
C LYS A 11 7.49 21.91 3.23
N ASP A 12 7.65 23.16 3.65
CA ASP A 12 8.74 23.57 4.54
C ASP A 12 8.37 23.53 6.04
N ARG A 13 7.12 23.18 6.38
CA ARG A 13 6.69 23.09 7.78
C ARG A 13 7.25 21.82 8.42
N LYS A 14 7.93 22.00 9.55
CA LYS A 14 8.42 20.91 10.39
C LYS A 14 7.45 20.62 11.53
N PRO A 15 7.31 19.36 11.96
CA PRO A 15 6.53 19.04 13.16
C PRO A 15 7.25 19.58 14.40
N LYS A 16 6.46 19.98 15.40
CA LYS A 16 6.95 20.13 16.78
C LYS A 16 6.86 18.79 17.50
N ASP A 17 7.62 18.62 18.58
CA ASP A 17 7.68 17.36 19.32
C ASP A 17 6.29 16.93 19.83
N GLU A 18 5.47 17.87 20.30
CA GLU A 18 4.11 17.60 20.77
C GLU A 18 3.12 17.19 19.67
N GLU A 19 3.45 17.41 18.40
CA GLU A 19 2.63 17.01 17.25
C GLU A 19 2.96 15.58 16.78
N VAL A 20 4.07 15.01 17.25
CA VAL A 20 4.52 13.66 16.89
C VAL A 20 3.92 12.65 17.86
N LEU A 21 3.00 11.83 17.35
CA LEU A 21 2.28 10.83 18.15
C LEU A 21 2.72 9.41 17.81
N SER A 22 2.69 8.54 18.83
CA SER A 22 2.85 7.10 18.66
C SER A 22 1.49 6.46 18.32
N ALA A 23 1.46 5.65 17.27
CA ALA A 23 0.34 4.76 17.00
C ALA A 23 0.54 3.47 17.80
N GLU A 24 0.11 3.47 19.06
CA GLU A 24 0.08 2.25 19.87
C GLU A 24 -1.03 1.32 19.34
N MET A 25 -0.64 0.09 19.02
CA MET A 25 -1.47 -0.84 18.27
C MET A 25 -1.33 -2.25 18.83
N PRO A 26 -2.33 -2.75 19.58
CA PRO A 26 -2.44 -4.17 19.89
C PRO A 26 -2.49 -5.01 18.61
N ALA A 27 -2.09 -6.29 18.70
CA ALA A 27 -2.14 -7.22 17.58
C ALA A 27 -3.55 -7.24 16.93
N GLY A 28 -3.59 -7.13 15.60
CA GLY A 28 -4.84 -7.04 14.83
C GLY A 28 -5.35 -5.60 14.59
N SER A 29 -4.74 -4.60 15.21
CA SER A 29 -5.04 -3.19 14.89
C SER A 29 -4.55 -2.83 13.49
N VAL A 30 -5.28 -1.94 12.82
CA VAL A 30 -4.92 -1.42 11.49
C VAL A 30 -4.85 0.10 11.56
N LEU A 31 -3.78 0.66 10.99
CA LEU A 31 -3.61 2.09 10.81
C LEU A 31 -3.69 2.42 9.32
N TYR A 32 -4.58 3.34 8.96
CA TYR A 32 -4.63 3.95 7.63
C TYR A 32 -4.06 5.36 7.70
N TRP A 33 -3.18 5.70 6.75
CA TRP A 33 -2.69 7.06 6.58
C TRP A 33 -2.55 7.42 5.11
N LEU A 34 -2.66 8.72 4.81
CA LEU A 34 -2.43 9.26 3.47
C LEU A 34 -0.93 9.39 3.21
N GLY A 35 -0.51 9.23 1.95
CA GLY A 35 0.91 9.30 1.56
C GLY A 35 1.60 10.64 1.88
N GLY A 36 0.83 11.74 2.02
CA GLY A 36 1.35 13.05 2.44
C GLY A 36 1.52 13.22 3.96
N THR A 37 1.02 12.29 4.78
CA THR A 37 1.16 12.38 6.24
C THR A 37 2.61 12.14 6.62
N LEU A 38 3.22 13.09 7.33
CA LEU A 38 4.54 12.89 7.94
C LEU A 38 4.47 11.74 8.94
N HIS A 39 5.34 10.75 8.75
CA HIS A 39 5.39 9.54 9.55
C HIS A 39 6.81 8.99 9.58
N GLY A 40 7.06 8.08 10.52
CA GLY A 40 8.33 7.40 10.64
C GLY A 40 8.26 6.23 11.61
N ALA A 41 9.16 5.26 11.44
CA ALA A 41 9.32 4.20 12.42
C ALA A 41 9.77 4.79 13.77
N GLY A 42 9.15 4.34 14.86
CA GLY A 42 9.66 4.63 16.21
C GLY A 42 10.76 3.63 16.59
N ALA A 43 11.73 4.08 17.40
CA ALA A 43 12.78 3.22 17.93
C ALA A 43 12.19 2.00 18.67
N ASN A 44 12.77 0.82 18.46
CA ASN A 44 12.45 -0.35 19.27
C ASN A 44 13.35 -0.35 20.51
N VAL A 45 12.76 -0.16 21.69
CA VAL A 45 13.45 -0.14 22.99
C VAL A 45 13.20 -1.40 23.82
N SER A 46 12.58 -2.42 23.22
CA SER A 46 12.35 -3.72 23.84
C SER A 46 13.48 -4.71 23.52
N ASN A 47 13.47 -5.87 24.18
CA ASN A 47 14.40 -6.96 23.93
C ASN A 47 13.87 -7.98 22.88
N ASP A 48 12.83 -7.61 22.12
CA ASP A 48 12.17 -8.50 21.14
C ASP A 48 11.87 -7.76 19.82
N TRP A 49 11.50 -8.52 18.80
CA TRP A 49 11.11 -8.00 17.50
C TRP A 49 9.72 -7.36 17.52
N ARG A 50 9.58 -6.26 16.77
CA ARG A 50 8.27 -5.67 16.44
C ARG A 50 7.91 -6.01 15.00
N TYR A 51 6.89 -6.84 14.83
CA TYR A 51 6.38 -7.25 13.52
C TYR A 51 5.26 -6.34 13.03
N GLY A 52 5.15 -6.19 11.72
CA GLY A 52 4.08 -5.46 11.06
C GLY A 52 4.09 -5.75 9.57
N VAL A 53 2.94 -5.56 8.93
CA VAL A 53 2.79 -5.64 7.47
C VAL A 53 2.40 -4.25 6.99
N ILE A 54 3.09 -3.76 5.96
CA ILE A 54 2.76 -2.50 5.29
C ILE A 54 2.13 -2.85 3.95
N LEU A 55 0.93 -2.35 3.71
CA LEU A 55 0.23 -2.47 2.43
C LEU A 55 0.09 -1.07 1.84
N SER A 56 0.79 -0.82 0.74
CA SER A 56 0.77 0.46 0.03
C SER A 56 -0.23 0.42 -1.12
N TYR A 57 -1.18 1.36 -1.12
CA TYR A 57 -2.17 1.51 -2.19
C TYR A 57 -1.83 2.74 -3.02
N SER A 58 -1.98 2.61 -4.34
CA SER A 58 -1.77 3.70 -5.29
C SER A 58 -2.93 3.77 -6.27
N LEU A 59 -3.04 4.90 -6.98
CA LEU A 59 -4.02 5.04 -8.05
C LEU A 59 -3.66 4.08 -9.20
N GLY A 60 -4.67 3.50 -9.87
CA GLY A 60 -4.44 2.47 -10.89
C GLY A 60 -3.59 2.88 -12.10
N TRP A 61 -3.38 4.19 -12.31
CA TRP A 61 -2.49 4.73 -13.34
C TRP A 61 -1.06 4.99 -12.86
N LEU A 62 -0.77 4.81 -11.57
CA LEU A 62 0.57 4.89 -11.00
C LEU A 62 1.24 3.52 -11.01
N ARG A 63 2.58 3.51 -11.10
CA ARG A 63 3.38 2.28 -11.03
C ARG A 63 3.39 1.74 -9.60
N GLN A 64 3.14 0.43 -9.47
CA GLN A 64 3.29 -0.30 -8.21
C GLN A 64 4.76 -0.32 -7.74
N GLU A 65 4.96 -0.32 -6.42
CA GLU A 65 6.28 -0.45 -5.81
C GLU A 65 6.88 -1.85 -6.04
N GLU A 66 6.05 -2.89 -5.83
CA GLU A 66 6.40 -4.28 -6.13
C GLU A 66 5.81 -4.73 -7.48
N ASN A 67 6.51 -5.61 -8.19
CA ASN A 67 6.10 -6.06 -9.52
C ASN A 67 5.27 -7.35 -9.46
N GLN A 68 4.02 -7.22 -9.06
CA GLN A 68 3.10 -8.35 -8.84
C GLN A 68 2.90 -9.25 -10.08
N TYR A 69 3.14 -8.74 -11.29
CA TYR A 69 3.08 -9.53 -12.53
C TYR A 69 4.20 -10.56 -12.69
N LEU A 70 5.33 -10.37 -11.98
CA LEU A 70 6.45 -11.30 -11.98
C LEU A 70 6.40 -12.25 -10.80
N ASP A 71 5.90 -11.77 -9.65
CA ASP A 71 5.91 -12.52 -8.40
C ASP A 71 4.68 -13.42 -8.24
N VAL A 72 3.53 -13.04 -8.83
CA VAL A 72 2.29 -13.82 -8.78
C VAL A 72 2.09 -14.52 -10.12
N THR A 73 2.02 -15.85 -10.11
CA THR A 73 1.85 -16.61 -11.36
C THR A 73 0.42 -16.51 -11.89
N SER A 74 0.22 -16.75 -13.19
CA SER A 74 -1.14 -16.84 -13.78
C SER A 74 -2.00 -17.90 -13.10
N GLU A 75 -1.40 -18.99 -12.60
CA GLU A 75 -2.12 -20.05 -11.87
C GLU A 75 -2.61 -19.54 -10.51
N ASP A 76 -1.79 -18.77 -9.80
CA ASP A 76 -2.15 -18.22 -8.50
C ASP A 76 -3.21 -17.14 -8.61
N VAL A 77 -3.11 -16.25 -9.61
CA VAL A 77 -4.11 -15.20 -9.85
C VAL A 77 -5.49 -15.79 -10.15
N LYS A 78 -5.58 -16.90 -10.90
CA LYS A 78 -6.85 -17.59 -11.18
C LYS A 78 -7.54 -18.11 -9.91
N LYS A 79 -6.81 -18.26 -8.80
CA LYS A 79 -7.34 -18.69 -7.49
C LYS A 79 -7.77 -17.52 -6.60
N LEU A 80 -7.40 -16.29 -6.95
CA LEU A 80 -7.74 -15.10 -6.16
C LEU A 80 -9.19 -14.65 -6.45
N PRO A 81 -9.86 -14.01 -5.48
CA PRO A 81 -11.08 -13.24 -5.76
C PRO A 81 -10.82 -12.20 -6.86
N LYS A 82 -11.78 -11.98 -7.76
CA LYS A 82 -11.68 -11.03 -8.88
C LYS A 82 -11.17 -9.67 -8.41
N ASP A 83 -11.82 -9.09 -7.40
CA ASP A 83 -11.45 -7.78 -6.84
C ASP A 83 -10.00 -7.72 -6.33
N LEU A 84 -9.47 -8.82 -5.79
CA LEU A 84 -8.08 -8.86 -5.33
C LEU A 84 -7.10 -8.96 -6.51
N ALA A 85 -7.41 -9.78 -7.52
CA ALA A 85 -6.63 -9.86 -8.75
C ALA A 85 -6.56 -8.49 -9.46
N GLU A 86 -7.69 -7.78 -9.54
CA GLU A 86 -7.74 -6.42 -10.06
C GLU A 86 -6.89 -5.46 -9.23
N LEU A 87 -7.00 -5.53 -7.89
CA LEU A 87 -6.25 -4.67 -6.97
C LEU A 87 -4.73 -4.83 -7.09
N ILE A 88 -4.23 -6.06 -7.30
CA ILE A 88 -2.81 -6.32 -7.49
C ILE A 88 -2.32 -6.05 -8.93
N GLY A 89 -3.14 -5.42 -9.77
CA GLY A 89 -2.74 -4.84 -11.05
C GLY A 89 -3.20 -5.60 -12.29
N TYR A 90 -3.88 -6.75 -12.17
CA TYR A 90 -4.25 -7.55 -13.34
C TYR A 90 -5.44 -6.99 -14.14
N ARG A 91 -5.92 -5.78 -13.77
CA ARG A 91 -6.87 -4.98 -14.54
C ARG A 91 -6.18 -3.71 -15.04
N ALA A 92 -6.38 -3.39 -16.33
CA ALA A 92 -5.88 -2.15 -16.90
C ALA A 92 -6.69 -0.96 -16.39
N TYR A 93 -6.02 0.15 -16.05
CA TYR A 93 -6.68 1.41 -15.72
C TYR A 93 -6.70 2.32 -16.94
N GLY A 94 -7.87 2.53 -17.54
CA GLY A 94 -8.03 3.48 -18.66
C GLY A 94 -7.07 3.22 -19.85
N GLY A 95 -6.71 1.95 -20.08
CA GLY A 95 -5.74 1.54 -21.12
C GLY A 95 -4.26 1.52 -20.67
N LEU A 96 -3.96 1.99 -19.45
CA LEU A 96 -2.64 1.89 -18.83
C LEU A 96 -2.50 0.59 -18.02
N GLY A 97 -1.29 0.02 -17.99
CA GLY A 97 -1.04 -1.26 -17.32
C GLY A 97 -1.58 -2.48 -18.08
N PHE A 98 -2.01 -2.30 -19.32
CA PHE A 98 -2.53 -3.38 -20.16
C PHE A 98 -1.46 -4.43 -20.48
N SER A 99 -1.81 -5.70 -20.29
CA SER A 99 -1.00 -6.86 -20.66
C SER A 99 -1.67 -7.60 -21.81
N ILE A 100 -0.92 -7.85 -22.89
CA ILE A 100 -1.35 -8.73 -24.00
C ILE A 100 -1.19 -10.22 -23.67
N ASN A 101 -0.88 -10.58 -22.42
CA ASN A 101 -0.74 -11.96 -22.01
C ASN A 101 -2.12 -12.66 -22.07
N PRO A 102 -2.32 -13.64 -22.98
CA PRO A 102 -3.62 -14.31 -23.13
C PRO A 102 -4.07 -15.03 -21.86
N GLU A 103 -3.12 -15.45 -21.01
CA GLU A 103 -3.40 -16.13 -19.75
C GLU A 103 -4.16 -15.27 -18.74
N HIS A 104 -4.17 -13.94 -18.91
CA HIS A 104 -4.80 -12.99 -18.00
C HIS A 104 -6.09 -12.36 -18.56
N PHE A 105 -6.52 -12.74 -19.77
CA PHE A 105 -7.69 -12.12 -20.43
C PHE A 105 -9.01 -12.34 -19.69
N PHE A 106 -9.12 -13.42 -18.91
CA PHE A 106 -10.30 -13.72 -18.09
C PHE A 106 -10.63 -12.63 -17.05
N LEU A 107 -9.70 -11.73 -16.75
CA LEU A 107 -9.89 -10.60 -15.82
C LEU A 107 -10.37 -9.31 -16.50
N GLN A 108 -10.40 -9.27 -17.83
CA GLN A 108 -10.86 -8.11 -18.60
C GLN A 108 -12.33 -8.21 -19.03
N GLU A 109 -12.98 -9.34 -18.73
CA GLU A 109 -14.40 -9.54 -18.98
C GLU A 109 -15.22 -8.97 -17.81
N ASP A 110 -16.27 -8.19 -18.12
CA ASP A 110 -17.16 -7.58 -17.13
C ASP A 110 -17.92 -8.63 -16.30
#